data_AF-A0A956HMQ3-F1
#
_entry.id   AF-A0A956HMQ3-F1
#
_cell.length_a   1.000
_cell.length_b   1.000
_cell.length_c   1.000
_cell.angle_alpha   90.00
_cell.angle_beta   90.00
_cell.angle_gamma   90.00
#
_symmetry.space_group_name_H-M   'P 1'
#
loop_
_entity.id
_entity.type
_entity.pdbx_description
1 polymer ?
#
loop_
_entity_poly.entity_id
_entity_poly.type
_entity_poly.pdbx_seq_one_letter_code
_entity_poly.pdbx_strand_id
1 'polypeptide(L)'
;MSGELDRDQLLAMLEEIGRVKGVRGALIATVDGAFFADANSGFDAAVANDLSRTVRRMVVASATVGAPLAELLINFGPARMMVVPIREEATLAVLLERDTVTETVRSLLKIQLSALRHLFGTSLGDPSDSMISENEEPEDEIDRLMAGELGPVLRDVEACFTSYQVRGGKSKIQAHEQMREQMREWLLCCNPSPYTFPLLIDGLAQLLGENQEERATFMQDVQDAMRNSKIWAGRRAAR
;
A
#
# COMPACT_ATOMS: atom_id res chain seq x y z
N MET A 1 9.56 26.29 -21.54
CA MET A 1 10.64 25.33 -21.89
C MET A 1 10.91 24.31 -20.77
N SER A 2 10.01 24.12 -19.80
CA SER A 2 10.20 23.22 -18.65
C SER A 2 9.53 21.84 -18.79
N GLY A 3 8.65 21.64 -19.77
CA GLY A 3 7.85 20.41 -19.90
C GLY A 3 8.52 19.25 -20.68
N GLU A 4 9.41 19.54 -21.63
CA GLU A 4 10.10 18.49 -22.42
C GLU A 4 11.24 17.83 -21.63
N LEU A 5 11.98 18.60 -20.83
CA LEU A 5 13.03 18.09 -19.94
C LEU A 5 12.47 17.16 -18.85
N ASP A 6 11.25 17.40 -18.39
CA ASP A 6 10.54 16.51 -17.43
C ASP A 6 10.16 15.18 -18.11
N ARG A 7 9.71 15.23 -19.37
CA ARG A 7 9.31 14.04 -20.14
C ARG A 7 10.49 13.10 -20.41
N ASP A 8 11.62 13.64 -20.87
CA ASP A 8 12.80 12.83 -21.20
C ASP A 8 13.42 12.19 -19.94
N GLN A 9 13.42 12.91 -18.81
CA GLN A 9 13.86 12.36 -17.53
C GLN A 9 12.95 11.23 -17.03
N LEU A 10 11.63 11.38 -17.16
CA LEU A 10 10.67 10.35 -16.80
C LEU A 10 10.81 9.11 -17.69
N LEU A 11 11.12 9.27 -18.99
CA LEU A 11 11.45 8.15 -19.88
C LEU A 11 12.73 7.45 -19.47
N ALA A 12 13.80 8.20 -19.22
CA ALA A 12 15.07 7.63 -18.77
C ALA A 12 14.91 6.83 -17.47
N MET A 13 14.14 7.37 -16.51
CA MET A 13 13.80 6.66 -15.27
C MET A 13 13.03 5.36 -15.55
N LEU A 14 12.02 5.39 -16.43
CA LEU A 14 11.26 4.19 -16.79
C LEU A 14 12.11 3.14 -17.50
N GLU A 15 13.05 3.56 -18.36
CA GLU A 15 14.01 2.65 -18.99
C GLU A 15 14.98 2.03 -17.98
N GLU A 16 15.47 2.80 -17.01
CA GLU A 16 16.33 2.29 -15.93
C GLU A 16 15.59 1.28 -15.06
N ILE A 17 14.34 1.58 -14.68
CA ILE A 17 13.48 0.66 -13.93
C ILE A 17 13.22 -0.61 -14.75
N GLY A 18 12.93 -0.48 -16.04
CA GLY A 18 12.69 -1.61 -16.94
C GLY A 18 13.90 -2.53 -17.10
N ARG A 19 15.12 -2.09 -16.77
CA ARG A 19 16.34 -2.92 -16.77
C ARG A 19 16.57 -3.68 -15.47
N VAL A 20 15.81 -3.40 -14.41
CA VAL A 20 15.92 -4.12 -13.15
C VAL A 20 15.40 -5.55 -13.36
N LYS A 21 16.19 -6.54 -12.93
CA LYS A 21 15.81 -7.96 -13.02
C LYS A 21 14.47 -8.19 -12.31
N GLY A 22 13.53 -8.84 -12.98
CA GLY A 22 12.19 -9.13 -12.45
C GLY A 22 11.16 -8.02 -12.68
N VAL A 23 11.56 -6.84 -13.15
CA VAL A 23 10.59 -5.86 -13.67
C VAL A 23 10.06 -6.34 -15.01
N ARG A 24 8.74 -6.47 -15.09
CA ARG A 24 8.02 -6.86 -16.31
C ARG A 24 7.51 -5.68 -17.11
N GLY A 25 7.37 -4.53 -16.47
CA GLY A 25 6.81 -3.34 -17.08
C GLY A 25 6.73 -2.18 -16.09
N ALA A 26 6.83 -0.96 -16.59
CA ALA A 26 6.66 0.23 -15.78
C ALA A 26 5.94 1.32 -16.58
N LEU A 27 5.09 2.09 -15.90
CA LEU A 27 4.42 3.25 -16.46
C LEU A 27 4.26 4.35 -15.42
N ILE A 28 4.11 5.58 -15.91
CA ILE A 28 3.71 6.74 -15.12
C ILE A 28 2.28 7.07 -15.50
N ALA A 29 1.42 7.06 -14.51
CA ALA A 29 0.02 7.45 -14.62
C ALA A 29 -0.10 8.95 -14.40
N THR A 30 -0.63 9.68 -15.39
CA THR A 30 -0.84 11.14 -15.34
C THR A 30 -2.30 11.53 -15.56
N VAL A 31 -2.61 12.83 -15.52
CA VAL A 31 -3.91 13.40 -15.92
C VAL A 31 -4.31 13.03 -17.35
N ASP A 32 -3.33 12.97 -18.25
CA ASP A 32 -3.56 12.80 -19.68
C ASP A 32 -3.58 11.32 -20.13
N GLY A 33 -3.18 10.40 -19.26
CA GLY A 33 -3.20 8.96 -19.55
C GLY A 33 -2.00 8.22 -18.99
N ALA A 34 -1.68 7.08 -19.59
CA ALA A 34 -0.48 6.33 -19.26
C ALA A 34 0.72 6.82 -20.09
N PHE A 35 1.85 6.99 -19.42
CA PHE A 35 3.13 7.33 -20.01
C PHE A 35 4.11 6.18 -19.78
N PHE A 36 4.61 5.56 -20.84
CA PHE A 36 5.52 4.41 -20.73
C PHE A 36 6.55 4.39 -21.87
N ALA A 37 7.68 3.71 -21.66
CA ALA A 37 8.69 3.53 -22.69
C ALA A 37 8.29 2.37 -23.62
N ASP A 38 8.03 2.64 -24.91
CA ASP A 38 7.45 1.70 -25.87
C ASP A 38 8.23 0.37 -26.01
N ALA A 39 9.54 0.38 -25.79
CA ALA A 39 10.38 -0.82 -26.01
C ALA A 39 10.30 -1.85 -24.87
N ASN A 40 9.92 -1.44 -23.64
CA ASN A 40 10.02 -2.25 -22.42
C ASN A 40 8.82 -2.09 -21.47
N SER A 41 7.69 -1.56 -21.93
CA SER A 41 6.56 -1.26 -21.05
C SER A 41 5.87 -2.51 -20.51
N GLY A 42 5.91 -3.63 -21.25
CA GLY A 42 5.20 -4.86 -20.86
C GLY A 42 3.67 -4.75 -20.84
N PHE A 43 3.11 -3.60 -21.28
CA PHE A 43 1.67 -3.32 -21.28
C PHE A 43 1.17 -3.01 -22.70
N ASP A 44 -0.03 -3.49 -23.02
CA ASP A 44 -0.80 -2.95 -24.13
C ASP A 44 -1.33 -1.55 -23.79
N ALA A 45 -1.51 -0.70 -24.80
CA ALA A 45 -1.90 0.70 -24.62
C ALA A 45 -3.27 0.87 -23.94
N ALA A 46 -4.24 -0.02 -24.19
CA ALA A 46 -5.53 0.04 -23.52
C ALA A 46 -5.40 -0.31 -22.03
N VAL A 47 -4.68 -1.39 -21.74
CA VAL A 47 -4.41 -1.85 -20.36
C VAL A 47 -3.64 -0.79 -19.57
N ALA A 48 -2.62 -0.18 -20.19
CA ALA A 48 -1.83 0.87 -19.55
C ALA A 48 -2.71 2.06 -19.13
N ASN A 49 -3.62 2.49 -20.01
CA ASN A 49 -4.54 3.60 -19.71
C ASN A 49 -5.57 3.25 -18.63
N ASP A 50 -6.10 2.03 -18.62
CA ASP A 50 -6.98 1.56 -17.55
C ASP A 50 -6.26 1.50 -16.20
N LEU A 51 -5.02 0.99 -16.21
CA LEU A 51 -4.17 0.95 -15.03
C LEU A 51 -3.87 2.37 -14.53
N SER A 52 -3.51 3.29 -15.42
CA SER A 52 -3.24 4.70 -15.09
C SER A 52 -4.44 5.35 -14.40
N ARG A 53 -5.64 5.20 -14.96
CA ARG A 53 -6.88 5.72 -14.35
C ARG A 53 -7.15 5.12 -12.98
N THR A 54 -6.95 3.82 -12.83
CA THR A 54 -7.21 3.09 -11.59
C THR A 54 -6.25 3.52 -10.48
N VAL A 55 -4.95 3.49 -10.77
CA VAL A 55 -3.89 3.85 -9.82
C VAL A 55 -4.02 5.31 -9.37
N ARG A 56 -4.32 6.24 -10.27
CA ARG A 56 -4.53 7.64 -9.88
C ARG A 56 -5.73 7.83 -8.98
N ARG A 57 -6.86 7.19 -9.28
CA ARG A 57 -8.04 7.23 -8.40
C ARG A 57 -7.72 6.71 -7.01
N MET A 58 -6.95 5.64 -6.93
CA MET A 58 -6.47 5.05 -5.68
C MET A 58 -5.61 6.04 -4.87
N VAL A 59 -4.63 6.68 -5.52
CA VAL A 59 -3.77 7.69 -4.86
C VAL A 59 -4.57 8.89 -4.39
N VAL A 60 -5.46 9.44 -5.21
CA VAL A 60 -6.31 10.58 -4.84
C VAL A 60 -7.26 10.21 -3.71
N ALA A 61 -7.87 9.01 -3.76
CA ALA A 61 -8.73 8.51 -2.68
C ALA A 61 -7.95 8.41 -1.37
N SER A 62 -6.73 7.86 -1.41
CA SER A 62 -5.85 7.72 -0.23
C SER A 62 -5.58 9.06 0.47
N ALA A 63 -5.28 10.11 -0.30
CA ALA A 63 -5.06 11.45 0.23
C ALA A 63 -6.35 12.05 0.82
N THR A 64 -7.49 11.82 0.16
CA THR A 64 -8.79 12.34 0.58
C THR A 64 -9.24 11.75 1.92
N VAL A 65 -8.97 10.46 2.17
CA VAL A 65 -9.30 9.79 3.43
C VAL A 65 -8.28 10.03 4.55
N GLY A 66 -7.26 10.87 4.32
CA GLY A 66 -6.24 11.22 5.32
C GLY A 66 -5.16 10.15 5.51
N ALA A 67 -5.06 9.17 4.60
CA ALA A 67 -4.06 8.12 4.58
C ALA A 67 -3.28 8.14 3.26
N PRO A 68 -2.56 9.24 2.94
CA PRO A 68 -1.84 9.36 1.67
C PRO A 68 -0.84 8.22 1.51
N LEU A 69 -0.88 7.57 0.35
CA LEU A 69 0.04 6.52 -0.03
C LEU A 69 1.47 7.06 -0.19
N ALA A 70 2.44 6.39 0.42
CA ALA A 70 3.86 6.58 0.13
C ALA A 70 4.34 5.53 -0.88
N GLU A 71 3.94 4.28 -0.64
CA GLU A 71 4.17 3.14 -1.52
C GLU A 71 3.07 2.10 -1.24
N LEU A 72 2.56 1.48 -2.30
CA LEU A 72 1.68 0.32 -2.21
C LEU A 72 2.26 -0.82 -3.06
N LEU A 73 2.55 -1.95 -2.43
CA LEU A 73 2.93 -3.19 -3.08
C LEU A 73 1.75 -4.16 -2.99
N ILE A 74 1.24 -4.59 -4.14
CA ILE A 74 0.10 -5.49 -4.28
C ILE A 74 0.59 -6.82 -4.85
N ASN A 75 0.16 -7.94 -4.27
CA ASN A 75 0.48 -9.27 -4.74
C ASN A 75 -0.67 -9.85 -5.58
N PHE A 76 -0.35 -10.27 -6.79
CA PHE A 76 -1.25 -10.90 -7.76
C PHE A 76 -0.77 -12.31 -8.08
N GLY A 77 -0.81 -13.23 -7.11
CA GLY A 77 -0.37 -14.61 -7.30
C GLY A 77 1.06 -14.69 -7.86
N PRO A 78 1.27 -14.97 -9.17
CA PRO A 78 2.59 -15.02 -9.79
C PRO A 78 3.26 -13.65 -10.06
N ALA A 79 2.59 -12.53 -9.82
CA ALA A 79 3.13 -11.19 -10.10
C ALA A 79 2.89 -10.25 -8.91
N ARG A 80 3.59 -9.11 -8.91
CA ARG A 80 3.36 -8.02 -7.96
C ARG A 80 3.27 -6.69 -8.69
N MET A 81 2.62 -5.72 -8.09
CA MET A 81 2.58 -4.35 -8.58
C MET A 81 2.98 -3.40 -7.48
N MET A 82 3.98 -2.58 -7.77
CA MET A 82 4.40 -1.49 -6.90
C MET A 82 3.84 -0.17 -7.45
N VAL A 83 3.17 0.58 -6.58
CA VAL A 83 2.55 1.88 -6.88
C VAL A 83 3.19 2.93 -5.98
N VAL A 84 3.80 3.95 -6.58
CA VAL A 84 4.54 4.99 -5.87
C VAL A 84 4.09 6.36 -6.38
N PRO A 85 3.42 7.18 -5.56
CA PRO A 85 3.15 8.57 -5.90
C PRO A 85 4.46 9.35 -6.05
N ILE A 86 4.68 9.96 -7.21
CA ILE A 86 5.86 10.80 -7.47
C ILE A 86 5.56 12.25 -7.07
N ARG A 87 4.40 12.74 -7.52
CA ARG A 87 3.83 14.07 -7.22
C ARG A 87 2.31 14.01 -7.30
N GLU A 88 1.63 15.11 -6.98
CA GLU A 88 0.17 15.18 -6.94
C GLU A 88 -0.51 14.70 -8.24
N GLU A 89 0.12 14.94 -9.39
CA GLU A 89 -0.43 14.60 -10.71
C GLU A 89 0.19 13.37 -11.37
N ALA A 90 1.22 12.76 -10.78
CA ALA A 90 1.94 11.64 -11.40
C ALA A 90 2.20 10.49 -10.41
N THR A 91 1.85 9.28 -10.83
CA THR A 91 2.05 8.07 -10.04
C THR A 91 2.78 7.02 -10.86
N LEU A 92 3.87 6.48 -10.32
CA LEU A 92 4.56 5.34 -10.92
C LEU A 92 3.80 4.05 -10.59
N ALA A 93 3.65 3.19 -11.59
CA ALA A 93 3.24 1.80 -11.43
C ALA A 93 4.29 0.89 -12.07
N VAL A 94 4.79 -0.08 -11.31
CA VAL A 94 5.78 -1.07 -11.75
C VAL A 94 5.20 -2.46 -11.58
N LEU A 95 5.14 -3.23 -12.67
CA LEU A 95 4.80 -4.65 -12.64
C LEU A 95 6.07 -5.47 -12.45
N LEU A 96 6.01 -6.40 -11.50
CA LEU A 96 7.14 -7.18 -11.01
C LEU A 96 6.78 -8.67 -11.08
N GLU A 97 7.78 -9.52 -11.27
CA GLU A 97 7.67 -10.94 -10.94
C GLU A 97 7.52 -11.11 -9.43
N ARG A 98 6.91 -12.24 -9.02
CA ARG A 98 6.62 -12.53 -7.61
C ARG A 98 7.81 -12.36 -6.67
N ASP A 99 8.99 -12.78 -7.08
CA ASP A 99 10.17 -12.85 -6.21
C ASP A 99 11.17 -11.72 -6.52
N THR A 100 10.71 -10.64 -7.17
CA THR A 100 11.57 -9.50 -7.54
C THR A 100 11.93 -8.65 -6.32
N VAL A 101 13.19 -8.68 -5.87
CA VAL A 101 13.66 -7.82 -4.78
C VAL A 101 13.36 -6.33 -5.07
N THR A 102 12.44 -5.75 -4.29
CA THR A 102 11.94 -4.38 -4.54
C THR A 102 12.90 -3.29 -4.09
N GLU A 103 13.89 -3.61 -3.25
CA GLU A 103 14.87 -2.67 -2.72
C GLU A 103 15.70 -1.96 -3.82
N THR A 104 16.04 -2.67 -4.89
CA THR A 104 16.75 -2.07 -6.03
C THR A 104 15.89 -1.02 -6.72
N VAL A 105 14.59 -1.31 -6.94
CA VAL A 105 13.66 -0.36 -7.55
C VAL A 105 13.47 0.84 -6.62
N ARG A 106 13.28 0.61 -5.31
CA ARG A 106 13.19 1.69 -4.31
C ARG A 106 14.44 2.56 -4.27
N SER A 107 15.62 1.97 -4.36
CA SER A 107 16.90 2.71 -4.34
C SER A 107 17.04 3.59 -5.57
N LEU A 108 16.70 3.08 -6.76
CA LEU A 108 16.65 3.88 -7.99
C LEU A 108 15.66 5.02 -7.86
N LEU A 109 14.47 4.75 -7.31
CA LEU A 109 13.47 5.79 -7.06
C LEU A 109 13.95 6.82 -6.05
N LYS A 110 14.61 6.44 -4.95
CA LYS A 110 15.17 7.39 -3.98
C LYS A 110 16.20 8.32 -4.66
N ILE A 111 17.06 7.79 -5.54
CA ILE A 111 18.05 8.58 -6.29
C ILE A 111 17.36 9.51 -7.29
N GLN A 112 16.46 8.99 -8.12
CA GLN A 112 15.80 9.77 -9.17
C GLN A 112 14.80 10.78 -8.58
N LEU A 113 14.04 10.41 -7.56
CA LEU A 113 13.15 11.31 -6.83
C LEU A 113 13.94 12.35 -6.02
N SER A 114 15.10 12.04 -5.45
CA SER A 114 15.92 13.07 -4.80
C SER A 114 16.51 14.05 -5.81
N ALA A 115 16.92 13.58 -6.99
CA ALA A 115 17.33 14.44 -8.11
C ALA A 115 16.16 15.34 -8.58
N LEU A 116 14.96 14.78 -8.71
CA LEU A 116 13.74 15.54 -9.05
C LEU A 116 13.32 16.50 -7.92
N ARG A 117 13.42 16.09 -6.64
CA ARG A 117 13.12 16.92 -5.46
C ARG A 117 14.08 18.11 -5.34
N HIS A 118 15.36 17.94 -5.66
CA HIS A 118 16.35 19.02 -5.68
C HIS A 118 16.06 20.11 -6.73
N LEU A 119 15.37 19.75 -7.82
CA LEU A 119 15.01 20.69 -8.88
C LEU A 119 13.72 21.47 -8.58
N PHE A 120 12.81 20.92 -7.76
CA PHE A 120 11.44 21.45 -7.63
C PHE A 120 10.98 21.77 -6.20
N GLY A 121 11.85 21.59 -5.20
CA GLY A 121 11.70 22.22 -3.87
C GLY A 121 10.33 22.06 -3.23
N THR A 122 9.90 20.84 -2.89
CA THR A 122 8.81 20.60 -1.93
C THR A 122 8.88 19.19 -1.34
N SER A 123 8.55 19.09 -0.04
CA SER A 123 8.64 17.90 0.81
C SER A 123 7.43 16.99 0.63
N LEU A 124 7.58 15.92 -0.16
CA LEU A 124 6.72 14.74 -0.08
C LEU A 124 7.47 13.72 0.78
N GLY A 125 6.80 13.19 1.80
CA GLY A 125 7.38 12.29 2.80
C GLY A 125 8.23 11.19 2.19
N ASP A 126 9.29 10.81 2.89
CA ASP A 126 10.18 9.77 2.43
C ASP A 126 9.40 8.46 2.26
N PRO A 127 9.60 7.71 1.17
CA PRO A 127 9.07 6.36 1.08
C PRO A 127 9.67 5.59 2.26
N SER A 128 8.84 5.40 3.28
CA SER A 128 9.15 4.60 4.47
C SER A 128 9.67 3.25 4.00
N ASP A 129 10.75 2.79 4.61
CA ASP A 129 11.25 1.42 4.47
C ASP A 129 10.21 0.45 5.01
N SER A 130 9.13 0.23 4.25
CA SER A 130 8.19 -0.86 4.46
C SER A 130 8.88 -2.12 3.98
N MET A 131 9.75 -2.62 4.86
CA MET A 131 10.53 -3.84 4.68
C MET A 131 9.59 -5.04 4.88
N ILE A 132 8.90 -5.45 3.81
CA ILE A 132 8.51 -6.85 3.69
C ILE A 132 9.82 -7.60 3.44
N SER A 133 10.32 -8.28 4.46
CA SER A 133 11.53 -9.09 4.38
C SER A 133 11.15 -10.45 3.80
N GLU A 134 11.53 -10.71 2.54
CA GLU A 134 11.11 -11.87 1.75
C GLU A 134 11.64 -13.24 2.27
N ASN A 135 12.45 -13.25 3.34
CA ASN A 135 13.10 -14.45 3.90
C ASN A 135 12.66 -14.81 5.33
N GLU A 136 11.65 -14.14 5.89
CA GLU A 136 11.23 -14.36 7.28
C GLU A 136 9.90 -15.11 7.35
N GLU A 137 9.72 -15.90 8.42
CA GLU A 137 8.47 -16.64 8.61
C GLU A 137 7.30 -15.64 8.78
N PRO A 138 6.09 -15.94 8.27
CA PRO A 138 4.94 -15.04 8.37
C PRO A 138 4.62 -14.58 9.80
N GLU A 139 4.97 -15.42 10.80
CA GLU A 139 4.82 -15.09 12.22
C GLU A 139 5.78 -14.00 12.69
N ASP A 140 7.04 -14.04 12.25
CA ASP A 140 8.05 -13.03 12.57
C ASP A 140 7.67 -11.68 11.95
N GLU A 141 7.03 -11.69 10.78
CA GLU A 141 6.51 -10.48 10.14
C GLU A 141 5.30 -9.90 10.89
N ILE A 142 4.36 -10.73 11.34
CA ILE A 142 3.26 -10.28 12.20
C ILE A 142 3.78 -9.68 13.50
N ASP A 143 4.75 -10.31 14.14
CA ASP A 143 5.29 -9.83 15.42
C ASP A 143 6.03 -8.50 15.25
N ARG A 144 6.78 -8.33 14.14
CA ARG A 144 7.37 -7.04 13.75
C ARG A 144 6.31 -5.99 13.46
N LEU A 145 5.24 -6.34 12.76
CA LEU A 145 4.13 -5.45 12.48
C LEU A 145 3.45 -4.98 13.78
N MET A 146 3.26 -5.88 14.74
CA MET A 146 2.70 -5.60 16.07
C MET A 146 3.65 -4.77 16.94
N ALA A 147 4.96 -4.87 16.73
CA ALA A 147 5.97 -4.04 17.40
C ALA A 147 6.16 -2.66 16.73
N GLY A 148 5.80 -2.55 15.45
CA GLY A 148 5.98 -1.36 14.63
C GLY A 148 4.92 -0.29 14.82
N GLU A 149 4.87 0.66 13.88
CA GLU A 149 3.98 1.82 13.94
C GLU A 149 2.51 1.44 13.99
N LEU A 150 2.09 0.37 13.30
CA LEU A 150 0.69 -0.08 13.29
C LEU A 150 0.30 -0.89 14.54
N GLY A 151 1.27 -1.31 15.34
CA GLY A 151 1.06 -2.16 16.52
C GLY A 151 -0.01 -1.67 17.50
N PRO A 152 -0.02 -0.38 17.90
CA PRO A 152 -1.03 0.14 18.82
C PRO A 152 -2.46 -0.03 18.29
N VAL A 153 -2.71 0.33 17.03
CA VAL A 153 -4.06 0.22 16.45
C VAL A 153 -4.46 -1.25 16.23
N LEU A 154 -3.51 -2.11 15.86
CA LEU A 154 -3.77 -3.54 15.70
C LEU A 154 -4.19 -4.20 17.02
N ARG A 155 -3.59 -3.82 18.15
CA ARG A 155 -4.01 -4.29 19.48
C ARG A 155 -5.41 -3.83 19.87
N ASP A 156 -5.76 -2.59 19.55
CA ASP A 156 -7.11 -2.07 19.83
C ASP A 156 -8.17 -2.81 18.99
N VAL A 157 -7.86 -3.07 17.71
CA VAL A 157 -8.71 -3.86 16.81
C VAL A 157 -8.84 -5.31 17.30
N GLU A 158 -7.73 -5.93 17.72
CA GLU A 158 -7.73 -7.28 18.28
C GLU A 158 -8.60 -7.37 19.54
N ALA A 159 -8.52 -6.38 20.43
CA ALA A 159 -9.34 -6.32 21.64
C ALA A 159 -10.84 -6.18 21.31
N CYS A 160 -11.17 -5.33 20.31
CA CYS A 160 -12.52 -5.19 19.80
C CYS A 160 -13.03 -6.51 19.20
N PHE A 161 -12.30 -7.07 18.25
CA PHE A 161 -12.64 -8.34 17.58
C PHE A 161 -12.82 -9.49 18.58
N THR A 162 -11.92 -9.61 19.55
CA THR A 162 -12.01 -10.62 20.62
C THR A 162 -13.30 -10.49 21.42
N SER A 163 -13.74 -9.26 21.70
CA SER A 163 -14.99 -9.01 22.43
C SER A 163 -16.21 -9.49 21.65
N TYR A 164 -16.21 -9.33 20.33
CA TYR A 164 -17.27 -9.88 19.46
C TYR A 164 -17.22 -11.41 19.39
N GLN A 165 -16.04 -12.01 19.16
CA GLN A 165 -15.90 -13.46 19.08
C GLN A 165 -16.30 -14.18 20.39
N VAL A 166 -15.97 -13.60 21.54
CA VAL A 166 -16.35 -14.15 22.85
C VAL A 166 -17.86 -14.07 23.07
N ARG A 167 -18.53 -12.98 22.64
CA ARG A 167 -20.00 -12.89 22.66
C ARG A 167 -20.65 -13.94 21.77
N GLY A 168 -20.02 -14.26 20.64
CA GLY A 168 -20.40 -15.37 19.76
C GLY A 168 -20.04 -16.77 20.27
N GLY A 169 -19.50 -16.90 21.49
CA GLY A 169 -19.21 -18.19 22.13
C GLY A 169 -17.83 -18.79 21.82
N LYS A 170 -16.95 -18.07 21.11
CA LYS A 170 -15.56 -18.51 20.87
C LYS A 170 -14.66 -18.18 22.05
N SER A 171 -13.55 -18.90 22.18
CA SER A 171 -12.53 -18.58 23.19
C SER A 171 -11.66 -17.40 22.76
N LYS A 172 -11.02 -16.74 23.72
CA LYS A 172 -10.02 -15.68 23.41
C LYS A 172 -8.85 -16.20 22.58
N ILE A 173 -8.44 -17.45 22.81
CA ILE A 173 -7.36 -18.11 22.06
C ILE A 173 -7.77 -18.26 20.59
N GLN A 174 -9.00 -18.74 20.33
CA GLN A 174 -9.53 -18.87 18.97
C GLN A 174 -9.64 -17.51 18.27
N ALA A 175 -10.05 -16.47 18.99
CA ALA A 175 -10.12 -15.12 18.44
C ALA A 175 -8.73 -14.58 18.06
N HIS A 176 -7.72 -14.83 18.91
CA HIS A 176 -6.33 -14.47 18.64
C HIS A 176 -5.77 -15.20 17.42
N GLU A 177 -5.99 -16.52 17.33
CA GLU A 177 -5.58 -17.33 16.17
C GLU A 177 -6.23 -16.82 14.86
N GLN A 178 -7.52 -16.49 14.92
CA GLN A 178 -8.26 -15.91 13.79
C GLN A 178 -7.73 -14.53 13.39
N MET A 179 -7.40 -13.67 14.36
CA MET A 179 -6.79 -12.37 14.10
C MET A 179 -5.46 -12.54 13.37
N ARG A 180 -4.58 -13.41 13.88
CA ARG A 180 -3.27 -13.68 13.26
C ARG A 180 -3.43 -14.22 11.84
N GLU A 181 -4.38 -15.13 11.62
CA GLU A 181 -4.66 -15.64 10.28
C GLU A 181 -5.08 -14.53 9.31
N GLN A 182 -5.97 -13.62 9.72
CA GLN A 182 -6.36 -12.49 8.86
C GLN A 182 -5.20 -11.52 8.61
N MET A 183 -4.27 -11.37 9.56
CA MET A 183 -3.05 -10.60 9.33
C MET A 183 -2.12 -11.29 8.31
N ARG A 184 -2.01 -12.63 8.33
CA ARG A 184 -1.27 -13.37 7.29
C ARG A 184 -1.88 -13.13 5.91
N GLU A 185 -3.19 -13.29 5.79
CA GLU A 185 -3.90 -13.04 4.52
C GLU A 185 -3.71 -11.61 4.03
N TRP A 186 -3.71 -10.64 4.94
CA TRP A 186 -3.46 -9.24 4.60
C TRP A 186 -2.03 -9.03 4.05
N LEU A 187 -1.02 -9.59 4.70
CA LEU A 187 0.39 -9.54 4.26
C LEU A 187 0.59 -10.25 2.92
N LEU A 188 -0.13 -11.36 2.69
CA LEU A 188 -0.12 -12.05 1.40
C LEU A 188 -0.74 -11.21 0.28
N CYS A 189 -1.67 -10.31 0.60
CA CYS A 189 -2.34 -9.46 -0.39
C CYS A 189 -1.52 -8.20 -0.72
N CYS A 190 -0.96 -7.52 0.28
CA CYS A 190 -0.27 -6.24 0.10
C CYS A 190 0.59 -5.85 1.30
N ASN A 191 1.46 -4.84 1.12
CA ASN A 191 2.17 -4.26 2.26
C ASN A 191 1.20 -3.59 3.26
N PRO A 192 1.43 -3.78 4.57
CA PRO A 192 0.55 -3.24 5.58
C PRO A 192 0.73 -1.73 5.71
N SER A 193 -0.38 -1.00 5.66
CA SER A 193 -0.40 0.46 5.76
C SER A 193 -1.76 0.95 6.27
N PRO A 194 -1.87 2.22 6.71
CA PRO A 194 -3.16 2.83 7.01
C PRO A 194 -4.18 2.76 5.87
N TYR A 195 -3.70 2.79 4.62
CA TYR A 195 -4.55 2.73 3.43
C TYR A 195 -5.10 1.33 3.16
N THR A 196 -4.29 0.29 3.41
CA THR A 196 -4.67 -1.11 3.19
C THR A 196 -5.35 -1.75 4.40
N PHE A 197 -5.35 -1.07 5.55
CA PHE A 197 -5.97 -1.52 6.79
C PHE A 197 -7.44 -1.95 6.66
N PRO A 198 -8.30 -1.29 5.86
CA PRO A 198 -9.68 -1.75 5.66
C PRO A 198 -9.79 -3.19 5.16
N LEU A 199 -8.80 -3.71 4.41
CA LEU A 199 -8.80 -5.11 3.95
C LEU A 199 -8.72 -6.09 5.12
N LEU A 200 -7.90 -5.79 6.12
CA LEU A 200 -7.83 -6.59 7.35
C LEU A 200 -9.18 -6.56 8.09
N ILE A 201 -9.79 -5.38 8.21
CA ILE A 201 -11.05 -5.24 8.93
C ILE A 201 -12.18 -5.98 8.23
N ASP A 202 -12.26 -5.92 6.90
CA ASP A 202 -13.23 -6.65 6.11
C ASP A 202 -13.06 -8.17 6.29
N GLY A 203 -11.82 -8.67 6.32
CA GLY A 203 -11.52 -10.07 6.61
C GLY A 203 -12.00 -10.50 8.01
N LEU A 204 -11.72 -9.68 9.04
CA LEU A 204 -12.20 -9.93 10.41
C LEU A 204 -13.73 -9.91 10.50
N ALA A 205 -14.39 -8.96 9.83
CA ALA A 205 -15.85 -8.86 9.82
C ALA A 205 -16.52 -10.11 9.21
N GLN A 206 -15.89 -10.73 8.20
CA GLN A 206 -16.39 -11.98 7.62
C GLN A 206 -16.39 -13.14 8.64
N LEU A 207 -15.50 -13.10 9.64
CA LEU A 207 -15.42 -14.13 10.70
C LEU A 207 -16.45 -13.97 11.82
N LEU A 208 -17.23 -12.87 11.84
CA LEU A 208 -18.27 -12.59 12.85
C LEU A 208 -19.62 -13.27 12.57
N GLY A 209 -19.68 -14.24 11.65
CA GLY A 209 -20.92 -14.92 11.27
C GLY A 209 -21.80 -14.07 10.33
N GLU A 210 -22.98 -14.55 9.94
CA GLU A 210 -23.81 -13.92 8.89
C GLU A 210 -24.64 -12.70 9.35
N ASN A 211 -24.58 -12.32 10.63
CA ASN A 211 -25.36 -11.22 11.18
C ASN A 211 -24.86 -9.85 10.67
N GLN A 212 -25.58 -9.27 9.71
CA GLN A 212 -25.20 -7.98 9.09
C GLN A 212 -25.18 -6.81 10.08
N GLU A 213 -26.06 -6.82 11.09
CA GLU A 213 -26.12 -5.74 12.09
C GLU A 213 -24.90 -5.78 13.02
N GLU A 214 -24.49 -6.99 13.42
CA GLU A 214 -23.29 -7.20 14.23
C GLU A 214 -22.02 -6.79 13.47
N ARG A 215 -21.93 -7.16 12.18
CA ARG A 215 -20.83 -6.72 11.31
C ARG A 215 -20.78 -5.19 11.19
N ALA A 216 -21.91 -4.54 10.94
CA ALA A 216 -21.96 -3.08 10.83
C ALA A 216 -21.53 -2.38 12.12
N THR A 217 -21.96 -2.90 13.27
CA THR A 217 -21.58 -2.38 14.59
C THR A 217 -20.08 -2.57 14.85
N PHE A 218 -19.54 -3.75 14.54
CA PHE A 218 -18.10 -4.01 14.62
C PHE A 218 -17.28 -3.04 13.75
N MET A 219 -17.70 -2.80 12.51
CA MET A 219 -17.02 -1.83 11.63
C MET A 219 -16.98 -0.44 12.25
N GLN A 220 -18.07 0.00 12.87
CA GLN A 220 -18.15 1.29 13.54
C GLN A 220 -17.23 1.35 14.77
N ASP A 221 -17.25 0.33 15.62
CA ASP A 221 -16.40 0.25 16.83
C ASP A 221 -14.91 0.26 16.46
N VAL A 222 -14.53 -0.46 15.39
CA VAL A 222 -13.17 -0.45 14.86
C VAL A 222 -12.78 0.92 14.34
N GLN A 223 -13.65 1.60 13.58
CA GLN A 223 -13.39 2.96 13.11
C GLN A 223 -13.18 3.94 14.28
N ASP A 224 -13.92 3.78 15.36
CA ASP A 224 -13.78 4.60 16.57
C ASP A 224 -12.49 4.31 17.31
N ALA A 225 -12.09 3.03 17.43
CA ALA A 225 -10.78 2.65 17.94
C ALA A 225 -9.63 3.24 17.10
N MET A 226 -9.73 3.16 15.77
CA MET A 226 -8.75 3.75 14.85
C MET A 226 -8.65 5.28 15.01
N ARG A 227 -9.79 5.98 15.12
CA ARG A 227 -9.83 7.44 15.31
C ARG A 227 -9.13 7.88 16.60
N ASN A 228 -9.20 7.07 17.65
CA ASN A 228 -8.59 7.36 18.94
C ASN A 228 -7.09 7.00 18.98
N SER A 229 -6.58 6.28 17.98
CA SER A 229 -5.16 5.93 17.87
C SER A 229 -4.32 7.12 17.37
N LYS A 230 -3.15 7.33 17.99
CA LYS A 230 -2.25 8.47 17.74
C LYS A 230 -1.79 8.59 16.28
N ILE A 231 -1.68 7.48 15.56
CA ILE A 231 -1.21 7.43 14.16
C ILE A 231 -2.21 8.13 13.21
N TRP A 232 -3.51 8.14 13.55
CA TRP A 232 -4.57 8.84 12.81
C TRP A 232 -4.88 10.23 13.38
N ALA A 233 -4.68 10.43 14.68
CA ALA A 233 -4.86 11.73 15.32
C ALA A 233 -3.77 12.75 14.91
N GLY A 234 -2.52 12.30 14.69
CA GLY A 234 -1.36 13.16 14.42
C GLY A 234 -1.31 13.83 13.04
N ARG A 235 -2.02 13.29 12.02
CA ARG A 235 -1.96 13.83 10.64
C ARG A 235 -2.96 14.95 10.35
N ARG A 236 -3.94 15.20 11.23
CA ARG A 236 -4.86 16.36 11.09
C ARG A 236 -4.27 17.68 11.59
N ALA A 237 -3.21 17.64 12.40
CA ALA A 237 -2.62 18.83 13.03
C ALA A 237 -1.61 19.60 12.15
N ALA A 238 -1.39 19.15 10.90
CA ALA A 238 -0.48 19.80 9.95
C ALA A 238 -1.23 20.55 8.83
N ARG A 239 -2.46 21.01 9.08
CA ARG A 239 -3.18 21.95 8.21
C ARG A 239 -3.08 23.36 8.77
#